data_AF-A0A358FY58-F1
#
_entry.id   AF-A0A358FY58-F1
#
_cell.length_a   1.000
_cell.length_b   1.000
_cell.length_c   1.000
_cell.angle_alpha   90.00
_cell.angle_beta   90.00
_cell.angle_gamma   90.00
#
_symmetry.space_group_name_H-M   'P 1'
#
loop_
_entity.id
_entity.type
_entity.pdbx_description
1 polymer ?
#
loop_
_entity_poly.entity_id
_entity_poly.type
_entity_poly.pdbx_seq_one_letter_code
_entity_poly.pdbx_strand_id
1 'polypeptide(L)'
;MAFNQSAGPPASARQLERLLELLQKAGHDNFRSARGPMGFTQRQGNGKFTRDEADALIAELEGNEHDPTAPSQPQSSARLTNDERSVQSMPSGVLAAELQRRGWIVMEP
;
A
#
# COMPACT_ATOMS: atom_id res chain seq x y z
N MET A 1 24.86 4.99 -10.92
CA MET A 1 23.47 4.57 -10.67
C MET A 1 22.57 5.79 -10.85
N ALA A 2 21.79 5.88 -11.93
CA ALA A 2 21.02 7.09 -12.28
C ALA A 2 19.56 6.99 -11.78
N PHE A 3 19.27 7.59 -10.63
CA PHE A 3 17.98 7.49 -9.91
C PHE A 3 16.93 8.54 -10.32
N ASN A 4 17.13 9.32 -11.40
CA ASN A 4 16.23 10.46 -11.68
C ASN A 4 15.93 10.74 -13.17
N GLN A 5 16.18 9.80 -14.08
CA GLN A 5 15.66 9.90 -15.45
C GLN A 5 14.24 9.34 -15.44
N SER A 6 13.24 10.16 -15.77
CA SER A 6 11.89 9.64 -16.06
C SER A 6 12.05 8.80 -17.33
N ALA A 7 12.01 7.47 -17.18
CA ALA A 7 12.47 6.53 -18.21
C ALA A 7 11.49 6.39 -19.41
N GLY A 8 10.74 7.42 -19.76
CA GLY A 8 9.80 7.34 -20.86
C GLY A 8 8.92 8.57 -21.06
N PRO A 9 8.13 8.57 -22.15
CA PRO A 9 7.14 9.60 -22.42
C PRO A 9 6.10 9.68 -21.29
N PRO A 10 5.48 10.86 -21.07
CA PRO A 10 4.42 11.02 -20.09
C PRO A 10 3.23 10.12 -20.42
N ALA A 11 2.51 9.67 -19.38
CA ALA A 11 1.26 8.95 -19.55
C ALA A 11 0.23 9.80 -20.30
N SER A 12 -0.58 9.15 -21.13
CA SER A 12 -1.69 9.80 -21.83
C SER A 12 -2.83 10.13 -20.87
N ALA A 13 -3.66 11.12 -21.22
CA ALA A 13 -4.82 11.50 -20.42
C ALA A 13 -5.76 10.30 -20.15
N ARG A 14 -6.00 9.46 -21.17
CA ARG A 14 -6.82 8.25 -21.05
C ARG A 14 -6.26 7.25 -20.03
N GLN A 15 -4.94 7.07 -20.00
CA GLN A 15 -4.30 6.18 -19.02
C GLN A 15 -4.46 6.73 -17.59
N LEU A 16 -4.29 8.05 -17.40
CA LEU A 16 -4.48 8.67 -16.10
C LEU A 16 -5.94 8.61 -15.63
N GLU A 17 -6.90 8.83 -16.53
CA GLU A 17 -8.34 8.68 -16.25
C GLU A 17 -8.67 7.24 -15.85
N ARG A 18 -8.17 6.25 -16.60
CA ARG A 18 -8.38 4.82 -16.30
C ARG A 18 -7.77 4.45 -14.95
N LEU A 19 -6.54 4.88 -14.69
CA LEU A 19 -5.86 4.63 -13.42
C LEU A 19 -6.63 5.26 -12.25
N LEU A 20 -7.14 6.48 -12.41
CA LEU A 20 -7.95 7.17 -11.40
C LEU A 20 -9.29 6.45 -11.14
N GLU A 21 -9.93 5.92 -12.18
CA GLU A 21 -11.15 5.11 -12.05
C GLU A 21 -10.89 3.83 -11.23
N LEU A 22 -9.82 3.11 -11.55
CA LEU A 22 -9.43 1.89 -10.83
C LEU A 22 -9.05 2.17 -9.39
N LEU A 23 -8.35 3.27 -9.13
CA LEU A 23 -8.03 3.70 -7.77
C LEU A 23 -9.29 4.05 -6.96
N GLN A 24 -10.28 4.70 -7.57
CA GLN A 24 -11.57 4.97 -6.90
C GLN A 24 -12.32 3.69 -6.57
N LYS A 25 -12.34 2.70 -7.48
CA LYS A 25 -12.92 1.38 -7.20
C LYS A 25 -12.20 0.67 -6.06
N ALA A 26 -10.88 0.85 -5.96
CA ALA A 26 -10.07 0.36 -4.84
C ALA A 26 -10.26 1.17 -3.54
N GLY A 27 -11.08 2.23 -3.54
CA GLY A 27 -11.38 3.04 -2.35
C GLY A 27 -10.48 4.27 -2.15
N HIS A 28 -9.76 4.72 -3.18
CA HIS A 28 -8.92 5.92 -3.13
C HIS A 28 -9.52 7.10 -3.90
N ASP A 29 -9.67 8.25 -3.25
CA ASP A 29 -10.26 9.44 -3.88
C ASP A 29 -9.38 10.03 -5.00
N ASN A 30 -8.05 9.91 -4.87
CA ASN A 30 -7.09 10.49 -5.81
C ASN A 30 -5.69 9.86 -5.66
N PHE A 31 -4.77 10.20 -6.56
CA PHE A 31 -3.38 9.72 -6.55
C PHE A 31 -2.61 10.04 -5.27
N ARG A 32 -2.95 11.14 -4.58
CA ARG A 32 -2.31 11.53 -3.32
C ARG A 32 -2.77 10.63 -2.18
N SER A 33 -4.07 10.30 -2.12
CA SER A 33 -4.65 9.33 -1.18
C SER A 33 -4.08 7.94 -1.43
N ALA A 34 -3.93 7.55 -2.69
CA ALA A 34 -3.29 6.31 -3.09
C ALA A 34 -1.78 6.26 -2.78
N ARG A 35 -1.11 7.40 -2.58
CA ARG A 35 0.36 7.47 -2.48
C ARG A 35 0.94 6.63 -1.35
N GLY A 36 0.40 6.76 -0.14
CA GLY A 36 0.81 5.94 1.00
C GLY A 36 0.51 4.46 0.79
N PRO A 37 -0.77 4.07 0.59
CA PRO A 37 -1.16 2.66 0.50
C PRO A 37 -0.60 1.92 -0.72
N MET A 38 -0.42 2.59 -1.87
CA MET A 38 0.12 2.03 -3.12
C MET A 38 1.62 2.25 -3.28
N GLY A 39 2.30 2.89 -2.31
CA GLY A 39 3.74 3.14 -2.38
C GLY A 39 4.18 4.09 -3.50
N PHE A 40 3.29 4.94 -4.02
CA PHE A 40 3.65 5.87 -5.10
C PHE A 40 4.72 6.87 -4.67
N THR A 41 5.58 7.22 -5.62
CA THR A 41 6.56 8.31 -5.45
C THR A 41 5.87 9.67 -5.33
N GLN A 42 6.59 10.69 -4.89
CA GLN A 42 6.05 12.07 -4.84
C GLN A 42 5.58 12.58 -6.19
N ARG A 43 6.30 12.20 -7.25
CA ARG A 43 5.95 12.56 -8.62
C ARG A 43 4.61 11.93 -9.02
N GLN A 44 4.47 10.63 -8.79
CA GLN A 44 3.26 9.86 -9.09
C GLN A 44 2.05 10.28 -8.24
N GLY A 45 2.25 10.58 -6.96
CA GLY A 45 1.20 11.13 -6.10
C GLY A 45 0.69 12.52 -6.54
N ASN A 46 1.45 13.22 -7.38
CA ASN A 46 1.03 14.45 -8.06
C ASN A 46 0.45 14.18 -9.47
N GLY A 47 0.12 12.93 -9.81
CA GLY A 47 -0.46 12.54 -11.10
C GLY A 47 0.54 12.45 -12.25
N LYS A 48 1.85 12.52 -11.98
CA LYS A 48 2.89 12.49 -13.02
C LYS A 48 3.45 11.08 -13.17
N PHE A 49 2.86 10.33 -14.09
CA PHE A 49 3.28 8.98 -14.48
C PHE A 49 3.91 8.99 -15.87
N THR A 50 4.85 8.08 -16.12
CA THR A 50 5.23 7.73 -17.49
C THR A 50 4.21 6.76 -18.08
N ARG A 51 4.21 6.61 -19.41
CA ARG A 51 3.33 5.67 -20.11
C ARG A 51 3.46 4.25 -19.54
N ASP A 52 4.69 3.76 -19.42
CA ASP A 52 4.96 2.39 -18.95
C ASP A 52 4.59 2.21 -17.48
N GLU A 53 4.79 3.24 -16.64
CA GLU A 53 4.36 3.22 -15.23
C GLU A 53 2.82 3.11 -15.13
N ALA A 54 2.10 3.88 -15.95
CA ALA A 54 0.64 3.84 -15.94
C ALA A 54 0.11 2.50 -16.45
N ASP A 55 0.67 1.95 -17.54
CA ASP A 55 0.25 0.65 -18.09
C ASP A 55 0.50 -0.49 -17.09
N ALA A 56 1.64 -0.49 -16.39
CA ALA A 56 1.93 -1.49 -15.37
C ALA A 56 0.95 -1.45 -14.19
N LEU A 57 0.62 -0.25 -13.70
CA LEU A 57 -0.32 -0.08 -12.58
C LEU A 57 -1.76 -0.41 -12.96
N ILE A 58 -2.18 -0.08 -14.18
CA ILE A 58 -3.50 -0.46 -14.71
C ILE A 58 -3.60 -2.00 -14.75
N ALA A 59 -2.59 -2.68 -15.30
CA ALA A 59 -2.58 -4.13 -15.38
C ALA A 59 -2.60 -4.80 -13.98
N GLU A 60 -1.87 -4.26 -13.01
CA GLU A 60 -1.87 -4.74 -11.62
C GLU A 60 -3.25 -4.59 -10.97
N LEU A 61 -3.87 -3.42 -11.09
CA LEU A 61 -5.18 -3.14 -10.50
C LEU A 61 -6.30 -3.96 -11.16
N GLU A 62 -6.30 -4.07 -12.49
CA GLU A 62 -7.28 -4.89 -13.22
C GLU A 62 -7.10 -6.39 -12.93
N GLY A 63 -5.86 -6.87 -12.79
CA GLY A 63 -5.59 -8.25 -12.40
C GLY A 63 -6.09 -8.60 -11.00
N ASN A 64 -6.02 -7.64 -10.07
CA ASN A 64 -6.54 -7.80 -8.70
C ASN A 64 -8.08 -7.70 -8.64
N GLU A 65 -8.73 -6.99 -9.58
CA GLU A 65 -10.19 -6.96 -9.68
C GLU A 65 -10.79 -8.26 -10.26
N HIS A 66 -10.01 -9.04 -11.02
CA HIS A 66 -10.54 -10.18 -11.78
C HIS A 66 -10.48 -11.54 -11.05
N ASP A 67 -9.83 -11.62 -9.87
CA ASP A 67 -9.68 -12.87 -9.14
C ASP A 67 -10.49 -12.87 -7.82
N PRO A 68 -11.69 -13.50 -7.78
CA PRO A 68 -12.48 -13.62 -6.55
C PRO A 68 -11.97 -14.72 -5.59
N THR A 69 -10.85 -15.40 -5.90
CA THR A 69 -10.29 -16.52 -5.12
C THR A 69 -8.84 -16.30 -4.68
N ALA A 70 -8.11 -15.38 -5.30
CA ALA A 70 -6.75 -15.04 -4.91
C ALA A 70 -6.77 -14.35 -3.55
N PRO A 71 -5.84 -14.70 -2.63
CA PRO A 71 -5.72 -13.99 -1.37
C PRO A 71 -5.48 -12.52 -1.70
N SER A 72 -6.46 -11.68 -1.37
CA SER A 72 -6.38 -10.24 -1.50
C SER A 72 -5.02 -9.80 -0.96
N GLN A 73 -4.16 -9.25 -1.82
CA GLN A 73 -2.99 -8.55 -1.32
C GLN A 73 -3.47 -7.57 -0.24
N PRO A 74 -2.81 -7.54 0.93
CA PRO A 74 -3.40 -7.01 2.14
C PRO A 74 -3.80 -5.56 1.91
N GLN A 75 -5.12 -5.35 1.91
CA GLN A 75 -5.73 -4.04 2.02
C GLN A 75 -5.08 -3.35 3.21
N SER A 76 -4.53 -2.16 2.95
CA SER A 76 -3.86 -1.36 3.95
C SER A 76 -4.89 -0.71 4.87
N SER A 77 -5.58 -1.50 5.69
CA SER A 77 -5.86 -1.08 7.05
C SER A 77 -4.51 -0.71 7.65
N ALA A 78 -4.31 0.60 7.91
CA ALA A 78 -3.07 1.24 8.37
C ALA A 78 -1.95 0.21 8.64
N ARG A 79 -1.10 -0.04 7.62
CA ARG A 79 -0.13 -1.14 7.68
C ARG A 79 0.74 -0.94 8.92
N LEU A 80 0.40 -1.66 9.97
CA LEU A 80 1.22 -1.91 11.13
C LEU A 80 2.62 -2.23 10.59
N THR A 81 3.62 -1.52 11.09
CA THR A 81 5.03 -1.81 10.80
C THR A 81 5.31 -3.30 11.04
N ASN A 82 6.39 -3.83 10.45
CA ASN A 82 6.73 -5.24 10.63
C ASN A 82 6.84 -5.61 12.13
N ASP A 83 7.30 -4.65 12.93
CA ASP A 83 7.35 -4.73 14.40
C ASP A 83 5.96 -4.87 15.03
N GLU A 84 5.02 -4.00 14.66
CA GLU A 84 3.64 -4.04 15.15
C GLU A 84 2.90 -5.32 14.74
N ARG A 85 3.14 -5.84 13.53
CA ARG A 85 2.60 -7.15 13.10
C ARG A 85 3.16 -8.30 13.91
N SER A 86 4.46 -8.27 14.20
CA SER A 86 5.09 -9.27 15.06
C SER A 86 4.49 -9.24 16.47
N VAL A 87 4.32 -8.05 17.06
CA VAL A 87 3.70 -7.90 18.39
C VAL A 87 2.25 -8.40 18.40
N GLN A 88 1.46 -8.08 17.36
CA GLN A 88 0.07 -8.52 17.28
C GLN A 88 -0.08 -10.04 17.12
N SER A 89 0.90 -10.70 16.50
CA SER A 89 0.89 -12.17 16.36
C SER A 89 1.29 -12.92 17.63
N MET A 90 1.85 -12.22 18.64
CA MET A 90 2.29 -12.86 19.88
C MET A 90 1.09 -13.16 20.80
N PRO A 91 1.03 -14.36 21.41
CA PRO A 91 0.02 -14.67 22.43
C PRO A 91 0.10 -13.70 23.61
N SER A 92 -1.04 -13.25 24.10
CA SER A 92 -1.14 -12.27 25.19
C SER A 92 -0.37 -12.68 26.45
N GLY A 93 -0.37 -13.96 26.81
CA GLY A 93 0.40 -14.47 27.95
C GLY A 93 1.92 -14.36 27.78
N VAL A 94 2.42 -14.51 26.55
CA VAL A 94 3.87 -14.35 26.25
C VAL A 94 4.23 -12.87 26.31
N LEU A 95 3.39 -12.01 25.75
CA LEU A 95 3.57 -10.56 25.80
C LEU A 95 3.55 -10.04 27.25
N ALA A 96 2.62 -10.52 28.07
CA ALA A 96 2.51 -10.16 29.48
C ALA A 96 3.75 -10.58 30.29
N ALA A 97 4.24 -11.80 30.08
CA ALA A 97 5.45 -12.28 30.73
C ALA A 97 6.70 -11.46 30.36
N GLU A 98 6.82 -11.01 29.11
CA GLU A 98 7.92 -10.14 28.67
C GLU A 98 7.85 -8.75 29.29
N LEU A 99 6.65 -8.14 29.33
CA LEU A 99 6.44 -6.85 29.97
C LEU A 99 6.83 -6.92 31.46
N GLN A 100 6.41 -7.98 32.16
CA GLN A 100 6.76 -8.19 33.57
C GLN A 100 8.26 -8.44 33.79
N ARG A 101 8.92 -9.21 32.92
CA ARG A 101 10.39 -9.40 32.96
C ARG A 101 11.14 -8.08 32.81
N ARG A 102 10.60 -7.15 32.00
CA ARG A 102 11.14 -5.80 31.80
C ARG A 102 10.76 -4.81 32.90
N GLY A 103 10.10 -5.27 33.96
CA GLY A 103 9.73 -4.46 35.13
C GLY A 103 8.42 -3.69 34.99
N TRP A 104 7.60 -4.00 33.99
CA TRP A 104 6.28 -3.41 33.81
C TRP A 104 5.21 -4.24 34.54
N ILE A 105 4.21 -3.59 35.14
CA ILE A 105 3.09 -4.27 35.78
C ILE A 105 1.98 -4.44 34.74
N VAL A 106 1.55 -5.67 34.48
CA VAL A 106 0.45 -6.00 33.57
C VAL A 106 -0.81 -6.27 34.41
N MET A 107 -1.90 -5.58 34.08
CA MET A 107 -3.22 -5.80 34.67
C MET A 107 -4.12 -6.43 33.60
N GLU A 108 -4.87 -7.47 33.95
CA GLU A 108 -5.96 -7.90 33.06
C GLU A 108 -7.05 -6.82 33.01
N PRO A 109 -7.67 -6.59 31.84
CA PRO A 109 -8.66 -5.53 31.65
C PRO A 109 -9.95 -5.75 32.45
#